data_AF-A0A3Q0JHS3-F1
#
_entry.id   AF-A0A3Q0JHS3-F1
#
_cell.length_a   1.000
_cell.length_b   1.000
_cell.length_c   1.000
_cell.angle_alpha   90.00
_cell.angle_beta   90.00
_cell.angle_gamma   90.00
#
_symmetry.space_group_name_H-M   'P 1'
#
loop_
_entity.id
_entity.type
_entity.pdbx_description
1 polymer ?
#
loop_
_entity_poly.entity_id
_entity_poly.type
_entity_poly.pdbx_seq_one_letter_code
_entity_poly.pdbx_strand_id
1 'polypeptide(L)'
;VSKSVKIHFRLPDKPYTILAPLNNASTQISKDRLESHPRVVKRLLLDHVVLGQKLDLNLGANIKFTTLGGRTVNVRNKKTEGAVGLYANGARVINPGIDVSNGRLVILEDYLFAEDLTDDHSFLQDMTEVLSYLQSGVRVFQHLLARSNVTRLLSQAESYTVFIPTDNAFQKWHPIDYGFYPFSVPEFTENVLTNHFIRGNVRQDLITDGQVLKTLGGLDLVFKKTPDGKLTVNGVELIKGDTPLPKGNIMFLPDVLFVTATIVKNLQEKNKDKETPPPLTYPWKGSKFLSHAFLILERTPGFRHITRFLNMADLADYVPGAGK
;
A
#
# COMPACT_ATOMS: atom_id res chain seq x y z
N VAL A 1 18.82 12.85 -26.75
CA VAL A 1 18.42 14.20 -26.27
C VAL A 1 17.77 14.04 -24.90
N SER A 2 18.54 14.29 -23.84
CA SER A 2 18.11 14.10 -22.44
C SER A 2 17.02 15.12 -22.09
N LYS A 3 15.80 14.64 -21.78
CA LYS A 3 14.75 15.49 -21.22
C LYS A 3 15.05 15.68 -19.74
N SER A 4 15.80 16.72 -19.42
CA SER A 4 15.98 17.20 -18.05
C SER A 4 14.61 17.56 -17.47
N VAL A 5 14.19 16.87 -16.41
CA VAL A 5 13.03 17.26 -15.61
C VAL A 5 13.39 18.58 -14.93
N LYS A 6 12.95 19.72 -15.51
CA LYS A 6 13.08 21.04 -14.88
C LYS A 6 12.08 21.12 -13.73
N ILE A 7 12.50 20.70 -12.54
CA ILE A 7 11.74 20.94 -11.33
C ILE A 7 11.89 22.43 -10.98
N HIS A 8 10.83 23.21 -11.20
CA HIS A 8 10.77 24.60 -10.74
C HIS A 8 10.51 24.61 -9.23
N PHE A 9 11.56 24.44 -8.43
CA PHE A 9 11.51 24.78 -7.00
C PHE A 9 11.65 26.30 -6.86
N ARG A 10 10.53 27.02 -6.72
CA ARG A 10 10.58 28.32 -6.04
C ARG A 10 10.73 28.02 -4.55
N LEU A 11 11.96 28.04 -4.05
CA LEU A 11 12.21 27.99 -2.62
C LEU A 11 11.60 29.27 -2.01
N PRO A 12 10.69 29.15 -1.02
CA PRO A 12 10.14 30.32 -0.34
C PRO A 12 11.26 31.07 0.41
N ASP A 13 11.05 32.35 0.77
CA ASP A 13 11.99 33.17 1.60
C ASP A 13 12.27 32.60 3.00
N LYS A 14 11.77 31.40 3.30
CA LYS A 14 11.96 30.70 4.55
C LYS A 14 13.32 29.99 4.53
N PRO A 15 14.02 29.92 5.69
CA PRO A 15 15.25 29.15 5.80
C PRO A 15 15.05 27.69 5.40
N TYR A 16 16.05 27.05 4.81
CA TYR A 16 15.98 25.63 4.45
C TYR A 16 17.26 24.89 4.79
N THR A 17 17.19 23.57 4.89
CA THR A 17 18.35 22.68 4.93
C THR A 17 18.22 21.63 3.84
N ILE A 18 19.27 21.44 3.05
CA ILE A 18 19.35 20.33 2.09
C ILE A 18 20.37 19.33 2.64
N LEU A 19 19.94 18.09 2.80
CA LEU A 19 20.82 16.97 3.08
C LEU A 19 21.27 16.42 1.73
N ALA A 20 22.51 16.71 1.32
CA ALA A 20 23.03 16.36 0.01
C ALA A 20 23.90 15.09 0.11
N PRO A 21 23.50 13.98 -0.51
CA PRO A 21 24.34 12.79 -0.60
C PRO A 21 25.55 13.07 -1.52
N LEU A 22 26.67 12.39 -1.29
CA LEU A 22 27.83 12.45 -2.18
C LEU A 22 27.51 11.88 -3.57
N ASN A 23 28.28 12.26 -4.59
CA ASN A 23 28.09 11.75 -5.96
C ASN A 23 28.29 10.22 -6.08
N ASN A 24 29.03 9.62 -5.15
CA ASN A 24 29.23 8.17 -5.05
C ASN A 24 28.28 7.50 -4.06
N ALA A 25 27.36 8.25 -3.44
CA ALA A 25 26.20 7.66 -2.79
C ALA A 25 25.53 6.71 -3.78
N SER A 26 25.05 5.57 -3.32
CA SER A 26 24.33 4.63 -4.17
C SER A 26 25.14 3.96 -5.29
N THR A 27 26.27 3.36 -4.95
CA THR A 27 26.78 2.22 -5.74
C THR A 27 25.80 1.03 -5.72
N GLN A 28 24.81 1.03 -4.81
CA GLN A 28 23.85 -0.04 -4.60
C GLN A 28 22.48 0.14 -5.30
N ILE A 29 22.14 1.32 -5.85
CA ILE A 29 20.84 1.55 -6.51
C ILE A 29 21.05 1.65 -8.01
N SER A 30 20.36 0.80 -8.77
CA SER A 30 20.46 0.77 -10.22
C SER A 30 19.86 2.04 -10.85
N LYS A 31 20.51 2.55 -11.89
CA LYS A 31 20.03 3.72 -12.66
C LYS A 31 18.63 3.47 -13.24
N ASP A 32 18.36 2.23 -13.67
CA ASP A 32 17.07 1.82 -14.23
C ASP A 32 15.93 1.98 -13.22
N ARG A 33 16.18 1.80 -11.91
CA ARG A 33 15.17 1.99 -10.86
C ARG A 33 14.82 3.46 -10.65
N LEU A 34 15.82 4.33 -10.66
CA LEU A 34 15.61 5.78 -10.57
C LEU A 34 14.77 6.29 -11.76
N GLU A 35 14.95 5.71 -12.94
CA GLU A 35 14.21 6.08 -14.14
C GLU A 35 12.80 5.46 -14.19
N SER A 36 12.64 4.21 -13.75
CA SER A 36 11.36 3.49 -13.78
C SER A 36 10.40 3.85 -12.64
N HIS A 37 10.90 4.40 -11.52
CA HIS A 37 10.10 4.71 -10.33
C HIS A 37 10.13 6.21 -9.97
N PRO A 38 9.61 7.11 -10.83
CA PRO A 38 9.69 8.56 -10.63
C PRO A 38 8.99 9.05 -9.35
N ARG A 39 8.02 8.28 -8.82
CA ARG A 39 7.36 8.58 -7.55
C ARG A 39 8.27 8.37 -6.35
N VAL A 40 9.04 7.27 -6.35
CA VAL A 40 10.01 6.95 -5.30
C VAL A 40 11.13 7.99 -5.31
N VAL A 41 11.64 8.35 -6.49
CA VAL A 41 12.65 9.42 -6.64
C VAL A 41 12.12 10.76 -6.15
N LYS A 42 10.87 11.12 -6.48
CA LYS A 42 10.27 12.35 -5.97
C LYS A 42 10.21 12.37 -4.45
N ARG A 43 9.78 11.27 -3.82
CA ARG A 43 9.73 11.14 -2.36
C ARG A 43 11.12 11.23 -1.74
N LEU A 44 12.09 10.52 -2.30
CA LEU A 44 13.48 10.56 -1.89
C LEU A 44 14.01 11.99 -1.87
N LEU A 45 13.81 12.75 -2.96
CA LEU A 45 14.25 14.14 -3.05
C LEU A 45 13.58 15.04 -1.99
N LEU A 46 12.28 14.84 -1.73
CA LEU A 46 11.57 15.56 -0.69
C LEU A 46 12.08 15.19 0.71
N ASP A 47 12.49 13.95 0.93
CA ASP A 47 13.06 13.48 2.19
C ASP A 47 14.49 14.02 2.45
N HIS A 48 15.17 14.55 1.43
CA HIS A 48 16.47 15.21 1.56
C HIS A 48 16.36 16.72 1.80
N VAL A 49 15.15 17.27 1.92
CA VAL A 49 14.92 18.70 2.12
C VAL A 49 14.18 18.92 3.43
N VAL A 50 14.60 19.94 4.19
CA VAL A 50 13.90 20.45 5.36
C VAL A 50 13.57 21.91 5.10
N LEU A 51 12.28 22.26 5.12
CA LEU A 51 11.83 23.64 4.94
C LEU A 51 11.57 24.32 6.29
N GLY A 52 11.88 25.60 6.36
CA GLY A 52 11.64 26.45 7.52
C GLY A 52 12.73 26.38 8.61
N GLN A 53 13.82 25.62 8.40
CA GLN A 53 14.86 25.42 9.42
C GLN A 53 16.27 25.37 8.80
N LYS A 54 17.24 26.07 9.42
CA LYS A 54 18.69 25.89 9.20
C LYS A 54 19.22 24.95 10.28
N LEU A 55 19.26 23.66 9.99
CA LEU A 55 19.67 22.64 10.96
C LEU A 55 21.18 22.69 11.17
N ASP A 56 21.61 22.82 12.42
CA ASP A 56 23.02 22.74 12.79
C ASP A 56 23.36 21.38 13.36
N LEU A 57 23.95 20.50 12.55
CA LEU A 57 24.39 19.20 13.04
C LEU A 57 25.76 19.27 13.73
N ASN A 58 26.43 20.43 13.77
CA ASN A 58 27.62 20.63 14.60
C ASN A 58 27.28 20.58 16.10
N LEU A 59 26.02 20.76 16.46
CA LEU A 59 25.52 20.61 17.83
C LEU A 59 25.63 19.16 18.35
N GLY A 60 25.89 18.21 17.47
CA GLY A 60 26.14 16.82 17.81
C GLY A 60 24.94 15.90 17.57
N ALA A 61 24.75 14.93 18.47
CA ALA A 61 23.74 13.88 18.34
C ALA A 61 22.42 14.20 19.05
N ASN A 62 21.45 13.31 18.89
CA ASN A 62 20.10 13.37 19.47
C ASN A 62 19.21 14.48 18.89
N ILE A 63 19.52 14.93 17.68
CA ILE A 63 18.69 15.87 16.93
C ILE A 63 17.60 15.07 16.19
N LYS A 64 16.37 15.58 16.21
CA LYS A 64 15.25 15.04 15.45
C LYS A 64 14.60 16.14 14.62
N PHE A 65 14.32 15.87 13.37
CA PHE A 65 13.63 16.81 12.49
C PHE A 65 12.76 16.08 11.47
N THR A 66 11.78 16.77 10.93
CA THR A 66 10.88 16.25 9.90
C THR A 66 11.27 16.82 8.54
N THR A 67 11.38 15.94 7.56
CA THR A 67 11.69 16.28 6.16
C THR A 67 10.46 16.88 5.47
N LEU A 68 10.66 17.48 4.31
CA LEU A 68 9.56 17.95 3.46
C LEU A 68 8.70 16.79 2.95
N GLY A 69 9.26 15.58 2.86
CA GLY A 69 8.52 14.34 2.60
C GLY A 69 7.67 13.85 3.78
N GLY A 70 7.75 14.51 4.94
CA GLY A 70 6.96 14.20 6.13
C GLY A 70 7.55 13.11 7.03
N ARG A 71 8.77 12.63 6.75
CA ARG A 71 9.43 11.61 7.55
C ARG A 71 10.33 12.22 8.60
N THR A 72 10.49 11.51 9.71
CA THR A 72 11.37 11.95 10.79
C THR A 72 12.77 11.37 10.62
N VAL A 73 13.77 12.25 10.64
CA VAL A 73 15.18 11.90 10.68
C VAL A 73 15.71 12.03 12.09
N ASN A 74 16.37 10.98 12.57
CA ASN A 74 17.05 10.97 13.86
C ASN A 74 18.56 10.98 13.62
N VAL A 75 19.22 11.99 14.18
CA VAL A 75 20.68 12.11 14.12
C VAL A 75 21.27 11.56 15.40
N ARG A 76 22.19 10.60 15.29
CA ARG A 76 22.82 9.91 16.43
C ARG A 76 24.30 9.69 16.19
N ASN A 77 25.08 9.67 17.27
CA ASN A 77 26.45 9.20 17.23
C ASN A 77 26.47 7.67 17.19
N LYS A 78 27.26 7.09 16.30
CA LYS A 78 27.51 5.64 16.23
C LYS A 78 29.01 5.42 16.27
N LYS A 79 29.45 4.50 17.13
CA LYS A 79 30.85 4.04 17.15
C LYS A 79 31.04 3.01 16.04
N THR A 80 32.03 3.22 15.19
CA THR A 80 32.43 2.27 14.14
C THR A 80 33.95 2.22 14.13
N GLU A 81 34.52 1.03 14.30
CA GLU A 81 35.97 0.72 14.19
C GLU A 81 36.92 1.87 14.59
N GLY A 82 36.84 2.29 15.86
CA GLY A 82 37.78 3.28 16.43
C GLY A 82 37.42 4.76 16.25
N ALA A 83 36.33 5.10 15.52
CA ALA A 83 35.86 6.47 15.38
C ALA A 83 34.38 6.63 15.77
N VAL A 84 34.04 7.80 16.35
CA VAL A 84 32.63 8.20 16.56
C VAL A 84 32.19 8.98 15.32
N GLY A 85 31.28 8.41 14.55
CA GLY A 85 30.64 9.09 13.42
C GLY A 85 29.26 9.60 13.78
N LEU A 86 28.83 10.69 13.15
CA LEU A 86 27.47 11.21 13.23
C LEU A 86 26.63 10.58 12.10
N TYR A 87 25.44 10.09 12.39
CA TYR A 87 24.59 9.38 11.43
C TYR A 87 23.16 9.90 11.48
N ALA A 88 22.56 10.17 10.33
CA ALA A 88 21.17 10.55 10.14
C ALA A 88 20.38 9.35 9.58
N ASN A 89 19.60 8.66 10.42
CA ASN A 89 18.86 7.43 10.06
C ASN A 89 19.69 6.39 9.28
N GLY A 90 20.98 6.25 9.59
CA GLY A 90 21.87 5.28 8.94
C GLY A 90 22.79 5.87 7.88
N ALA A 91 22.48 7.03 7.29
CA ALA A 91 23.40 7.76 6.41
C ALA A 91 24.44 8.51 7.26
N ARG A 92 25.73 8.26 7.03
CA ARG A 92 26.80 8.96 7.74
C ARG A 92 26.84 10.43 7.32
N VAL A 93 26.97 11.32 8.28
CA VAL A 93 27.16 12.76 8.05
C VAL A 93 28.65 13.00 7.80
N ILE A 94 28.98 13.45 6.60
CA ILE A 94 30.35 13.80 6.19
C ILE A 94 30.65 15.26 6.53
N ASN A 95 29.70 16.16 6.22
CA ASN A 95 29.79 17.55 6.61
C ASN A 95 28.48 18.00 7.29
N PRO A 96 28.51 18.33 8.58
CA PRO A 96 27.32 18.61 9.39
C PRO A 96 26.67 19.99 9.15
N GLY A 97 27.29 20.89 8.40
CA GLY A 97 26.68 22.20 8.15
C GLY A 97 27.56 23.16 7.35
N ILE A 98 27.24 23.32 6.07
CA ILE A 98 27.81 24.34 5.18
C ILE A 98 26.75 25.43 5.01
N ASP A 99 27.04 26.65 5.46
CA ASP A 99 26.12 27.76 5.29
C ASP A 99 26.04 28.23 3.83
N VAL A 100 24.80 28.42 3.36
CA VAL A 100 24.48 29.04 2.07
C VAL A 100 23.49 30.18 2.31
N SER A 101 23.32 31.09 1.35
CA SER A 101 22.60 32.37 1.55
C SER A 101 21.33 32.24 2.39
N ASN A 102 20.34 31.47 1.90
CA ASN A 102 19.04 31.30 2.58
C ASN A 102 18.87 29.92 3.21
N GLY A 103 19.94 29.15 3.38
CA GLY A 103 19.83 27.80 3.89
C GLY A 103 21.13 27.21 4.40
N ARG A 104 21.15 25.89 4.57
CA ARG A 104 22.32 25.14 4.98
C ARG A 104 22.40 23.82 4.22
N LEU A 105 23.60 23.39 3.87
CA LEU A 105 23.84 22.08 3.27
C LEU A 105 24.44 21.16 4.33
N VAL A 106 23.92 19.94 4.42
CA VAL A 106 24.51 18.85 5.20
C VAL A 106 24.94 17.80 4.20
N ILE A 107 26.23 17.47 4.15
CA ILE A 107 26.72 16.44 3.22
C ILE A 107 26.63 15.08 3.89
N LEU A 108 25.98 14.13 3.22
CA LEU A 108 25.82 12.75 3.64
C LEU A 108 26.63 11.80 2.75
N GLU A 109 27.07 10.69 3.33
CA GLU A 109 27.75 9.62 2.61
C GLU A 109 26.81 8.87 1.65
N ASP A 110 25.54 8.73 2.02
CA ASP A 110 24.52 8.02 1.24
C ASP A 110 23.14 8.72 1.34
N TYR A 111 22.17 8.23 0.58
CA TYR A 111 20.79 8.71 0.65
C TYR A 111 20.15 8.44 2.03
N LEU A 112 19.37 9.41 2.51
CA LEU A 112 18.39 9.17 3.57
C LEU A 112 17.37 8.15 3.11
N PHE A 113 17.09 7.15 3.95
CA PHE A 113 16.14 6.07 3.68
C PHE A 113 16.54 5.24 2.44
N ALA A 114 17.83 4.99 2.24
CA ALA A 114 18.34 4.16 1.16
C ALA A 114 17.75 2.74 1.14
N GLU A 115 17.27 2.24 2.29
CA GLU A 115 16.53 0.97 2.38
C GLU A 115 15.26 0.90 1.50
N ASP A 116 14.63 2.04 1.18
CA ASP A 116 13.46 2.07 0.28
C ASP A 116 13.88 1.98 -1.20
N LEU A 117 15.18 1.95 -1.46
CA LEU A 117 15.79 1.94 -2.78
C LEU A 117 16.54 0.63 -3.05
N THR A 118 16.71 -0.24 -2.05
CA THR A 118 17.33 -1.56 -2.24
C THR A 118 16.31 -2.57 -2.78
N ASP A 119 16.76 -3.55 -3.58
CA ASP A 119 15.93 -4.55 -4.29
C ASP A 119 15.31 -5.64 -3.38
N ASP A 120 15.40 -5.45 -2.06
CA ASP A 120 14.94 -6.41 -1.06
C ASP A 120 13.45 -6.27 -0.71
N HIS A 121 12.72 -5.34 -1.33
CA HIS A 121 11.27 -5.31 -1.14
C HIS A 121 10.66 -6.65 -1.58
N SER A 122 9.87 -7.22 -0.68
CA SER A 122 9.08 -8.40 -1.01
C SER A 122 7.86 -7.98 -1.83
N PHE A 123 7.32 -8.89 -2.63
CA PHE A 123 6.04 -8.67 -3.31
C PHE A 123 4.94 -8.16 -2.36
N LEU A 124 4.92 -8.65 -1.12
CA LEU A 124 3.95 -8.23 -0.11
C LEU A 124 4.11 -6.74 0.26
N GLN A 125 5.34 -6.24 0.37
CA GLN A 125 5.59 -4.83 0.67
C GLN A 125 5.11 -3.94 -0.48
N ASP A 126 5.52 -4.26 -1.71
CA ASP A 126 5.11 -3.52 -2.92
C ASP A 126 3.59 -3.48 -3.07
N MET A 127 2.95 -4.64 -2.93
CA MET A 127 1.49 -4.77 -2.99
C MET A 127 0.83 -3.93 -1.89
N THR A 128 1.27 -4.06 -0.64
CA THR A 128 0.66 -3.33 0.48
C THR A 128 0.80 -1.82 0.30
N GLU A 129 1.94 -1.35 -0.21
CA GLU A 129 2.15 0.06 -0.51
C GLU A 129 1.16 0.55 -1.59
N VAL A 130 1.07 -0.17 -2.71
CA VAL A 130 0.12 0.18 -3.80
C VAL A 130 -1.32 0.21 -3.29
N LEU A 131 -1.74 -0.80 -2.53
CA LEU A 131 -3.10 -0.86 -1.99
C LEU A 131 -3.35 0.24 -0.95
N SER A 132 -2.33 0.73 -0.24
CA SER A 132 -2.49 1.85 0.70
C SER A 132 -2.87 3.17 0.01
N TYR A 133 -2.44 3.36 -1.25
CA TYR A 133 -2.82 4.53 -2.05
C TYR A 133 -4.24 4.42 -2.62
N LEU A 134 -4.78 3.20 -2.74
CA LEU A 134 -6.17 2.96 -3.13
C LEU A 134 -7.07 3.23 -1.91
N GLN A 135 -7.32 4.51 -1.65
CA GLN A 135 -8.10 5.00 -0.51
C GLN A 135 -9.51 4.38 -0.42
N SER A 136 -10.01 3.73 -1.47
CA SER A 136 -11.31 3.06 -1.51
C SER A 136 -11.30 1.93 -2.55
N GLY A 137 -12.13 0.90 -2.36
CA GLY A 137 -12.42 -0.11 -3.36
C GLY A 137 -11.74 -1.46 -3.13
N VAL A 138 -10.80 -1.57 -2.19
CA VAL A 138 -10.08 -2.82 -1.85
C VAL A 138 -9.83 -3.00 -0.34
N ARG A 139 -10.50 -2.20 0.49
CA ARG A 139 -10.28 -2.18 1.95
C ARG A 139 -10.70 -3.48 2.62
N VAL A 140 -11.78 -4.11 2.14
CA VAL A 140 -12.25 -5.38 2.70
C VAL A 140 -11.20 -6.47 2.47
N PHE A 141 -10.65 -6.55 1.26
CA PHE A 141 -9.55 -7.48 0.95
C PHE A 141 -8.33 -7.23 1.85
N GLN A 142 -7.87 -5.98 1.99
CA GLN A 142 -6.74 -5.64 2.87
C GLN A 142 -6.99 -6.07 4.32
N HIS A 143 -8.21 -5.83 4.82
CA HIS A 143 -8.59 -6.17 6.19
C HIS A 143 -8.61 -7.68 6.44
N LEU A 144 -9.14 -8.47 5.48
CA LEU A 144 -9.16 -9.93 5.56
C LEU A 144 -7.76 -10.51 5.41
N LEU A 145 -6.96 -9.98 4.48
CA LEU A 145 -5.57 -10.40 4.27
C LEU A 145 -4.72 -10.19 5.52
N ALA A 146 -4.86 -9.04 6.19
CA ALA A 146 -4.15 -8.73 7.43
C ALA A 146 -4.50 -9.66 8.60
N ARG A 147 -5.63 -10.37 8.54
CA ARG A 147 -6.08 -11.36 9.54
C ARG A 147 -5.84 -12.81 9.12
N SER A 148 -5.34 -13.03 7.92
CA SER A 148 -5.04 -14.36 7.37
C SER A 148 -3.56 -14.72 7.51
N ASN A 149 -3.20 -16.00 7.38
CA ASN A 149 -1.79 -16.39 7.30
C ASN A 149 -1.25 -16.45 5.86
N VAL A 150 -2.00 -15.98 4.86
CA VAL A 150 -1.57 -16.00 3.45
C VAL A 150 -0.26 -15.26 3.24
N THR A 151 -0.03 -14.20 4.02
CA THR A 151 1.23 -13.43 4.02
C THR A 151 2.46 -14.27 4.32
N ARG A 152 2.32 -15.37 5.08
CA ARG A 152 3.41 -16.30 5.40
C ARG A 152 3.73 -17.28 4.26
N LEU A 153 2.82 -17.43 3.31
CA LEU A 153 3.01 -18.28 2.12
C LEU A 153 3.81 -17.58 1.02
N LEU A 154 4.00 -16.26 1.13
CA LEU A 154 4.69 -15.43 0.15
C LEU A 154 6.18 -15.33 0.49
N SER A 155 7.03 -15.89 -0.36
CA SER A 155 8.48 -15.82 -0.25
C SER A 155 9.00 -14.46 -0.73
N GLN A 156 10.00 -13.90 -0.03
CA GLN A 156 10.63 -12.63 -0.39
C GLN A 156 11.36 -12.66 -1.75
N ALA A 157 11.84 -13.83 -2.15
CA ALA A 157 12.60 -14.02 -3.39
C ALA A 157 11.72 -14.36 -4.60
N GLU A 158 10.47 -14.81 -4.37
CA GLU A 158 9.57 -15.19 -5.45
C GLU A 158 8.75 -14.00 -5.95
N SER A 159 8.28 -14.09 -7.20
CA SER A 159 7.30 -13.17 -7.75
C SER A 159 5.90 -13.78 -7.70
N TYR A 160 4.89 -12.94 -7.53
CA TYR A 160 3.49 -13.37 -7.44
C TYR A 160 2.57 -12.49 -8.28
N THR A 161 1.40 -13.02 -8.61
CA THR A 161 0.30 -12.21 -9.12
C THR A 161 -0.89 -12.39 -8.19
N VAL A 162 -1.48 -11.27 -7.77
CA VAL A 162 -2.65 -11.27 -6.89
C VAL A 162 -3.88 -10.77 -7.64
N PHE A 163 -4.97 -11.49 -7.47
CA PHE A 163 -6.29 -11.11 -7.95
C PHE A 163 -7.05 -10.49 -6.78
N ILE A 164 -7.39 -9.21 -6.85
CA ILE A 164 -7.98 -8.47 -5.74
C ILE A 164 -9.45 -8.17 -6.06
N PRO A 165 -10.39 -8.82 -5.36
CA PRO A 165 -11.79 -8.46 -5.46
C PRO A 165 -12.04 -7.06 -4.90
N THR A 166 -12.93 -6.33 -5.56
CA THR A 166 -13.37 -5.02 -5.08
C THR A 166 -14.18 -5.12 -3.79
N ASP A 167 -14.30 -4.03 -3.04
CA ASP A 167 -15.16 -3.95 -1.85
C ASP A 167 -16.62 -4.38 -2.16
N ASN A 168 -17.11 -4.04 -3.36
CA ASN A 168 -18.44 -4.44 -3.84
C ASN A 168 -18.56 -5.95 -4.06
N ALA A 169 -17.46 -6.64 -4.42
CA ALA A 169 -17.44 -8.09 -4.57
C ALA A 169 -17.76 -8.80 -3.24
N PHE A 170 -17.21 -8.31 -2.13
CA PHE A 170 -17.51 -8.82 -0.79
C PHE A 170 -18.90 -8.41 -0.32
N GLN A 171 -19.34 -7.20 -0.66
CA GLN A 171 -20.67 -6.70 -0.30
C GLN A 171 -21.82 -7.58 -0.82
N LYS A 172 -21.65 -8.21 -2.00
CA LYS A 172 -22.62 -9.16 -2.58
C LYS A 172 -22.92 -10.36 -1.68
N TRP A 173 -22.01 -10.71 -0.78
CA TRP A 173 -22.15 -11.86 0.12
C TRP A 173 -22.65 -11.49 1.51
N HIS A 174 -22.86 -10.20 1.78
CA HIS A 174 -23.47 -9.78 3.04
C HIS A 174 -24.96 -10.10 3.05
N PRO A 175 -25.48 -10.68 4.14
CA PRO A 175 -26.92 -10.89 4.29
C PRO A 175 -27.68 -9.54 4.29
N ILE A 176 -28.92 -9.59 3.83
CA ILE A 176 -29.79 -8.40 3.82
C ILE A 176 -30.20 -8.03 5.25
N ASP A 177 -30.40 -9.00 6.14
CA ASP A 177 -30.75 -8.81 7.54
C ASP A 177 -29.82 -9.62 8.44
N TYR A 178 -30.35 -10.32 9.44
CA TYR A 178 -29.65 -11.40 10.12
C TYR A 178 -29.30 -12.49 9.11
N GLY A 179 -28.08 -12.98 9.16
CA GLY A 179 -27.73 -14.10 8.31
C GLY A 179 -26.28 -14.48 8.36
N PHE A 180 -25.94 -15.41 7.49
CA PHE A 180 -24.60 -15.97 7.44
C PHE A 180 -23.73 -15.18 6.46
N TYR A 181 -22.67 -14.57 6.98
CA TYR A 181 -21.61 -13.99 6.16
C TYR A 181 -20.47 -15.00 6.00
N PRO A 182 -20.16 -15.49 4.79
CA PRO A 182 -19.21 -16.58 4.61
C PRO A 182 -17.78 -16.22 5.04
N PHE A 183 -17.38 -14.96 4.89
CA PHE A 183 -16.04 -14.50 5.30
C PHE A 183 -15.92 -14.22 6.81
N SER A 184 -16.92 -14.61 7.61
CA SER A 184 -16.78 -14.72 9.07
C SER A 184 -16.14 -16.05 9.49
N VAL A 185 -16.10 -17.05 8.60
CA VAL A 185 -15.45 -18.34 8.85
C VAL A 185 -13.97 -18.24 8.47
N PRO A 186 -13.04 -18.32 9.44
CA PRO A 186 -11.61 -18.10 9.19
C PRO A 186 -11.04 -19.06 8.16
N GLU A 187 -11.36 -20.37 8.27
CA GLU A 187 -10.82 -21.41 7.40
C GLU A 187 -11.28 -21.23 5.95
N PHE A 188 -12.55 -20.84 5.77
CA PHE A 188 -13.10 -20.52 4.45
C PHE A 188 -12.42 -19.28 3.86
N THR A 189 -12.29 -18.23 4.66
CA THR A 189 -11.69 -16.96 4.24
C THR A 189 -10.24 -17.15 3.83
N GLU A 190 -9.46 -17.88 4.64
CA GLU A 190 -8.06 -18.16 4.35
C GLU A 190 -7.89 -18.97 3.07
N ASN A 191 -8.72 -20.00 2.87
CA ASN A 191 -8.72 -20.76 1.62
C ASN A 191 -9.06 -19.88 0.41
N VAL A 192 -10.09 -19.04 0.51
CA VAL A 192 -10.46 -18.12 -0.58
C VAL A 192 -9.32 -17.15 -0.88
N LEU A 193 -8.76 -16.50 0.13
CA LEU A 193 -7.66 -15.55 -0.05
C LEU A 193 -6.43 -16.23 -0.65
N THR A 194 -6.05 -17.42 -0.21
CA THR A 194 -4.90 -18.16 -0.76
C THR A 194 -5.08 -18.47 -2.25
N ASN A 195 -6.31 -18.78 -2.66
CA ASN A 195 -6.65 -19.03 -4.07
C ASN A 195 -6.75 -17.75 -4.92
N HIS A 196 -6.55 -16.55 -4.34
CA HIS A 196 -6.41 -15.30 -5.09
C HIS A 196 -4.94 -14.96 -5.42
N PHE A 197 -3.99 -15.80 -5.03
CA PHE A 197 -2.57 -15.63 -5.37
C PHE A 197 -2.12 -16.75 -6.30
N ILE A 198 -1.29 -16.41 -7.29
CA ILE A 198 -0.54 -17.35 -8.11
C ILE A 198 0.96 -17.03 -8.03
N ARG A 199 1.81 -18.04 -8.26
CA ARG A 199 3.24 -17.82 -8.46
C ARG A 199 3.50 -17.23 -9.85
N GLY A 200 4.50 -16.36 -9.95
CA GLY A 200 4.94 -15.73 -11.17
C GLY A 200 4.33 -14.35 -11.40
N ASN A 201 5.02 -13.55 -12.22
CA ASN A 201 4.55 -12.25 -12.69
C ASN A 201 3.77 -12.44 -14.00
N VAL A 202 2.45 -12.50 -13.89
CA VAL A 202 1.54 -12.67 -15.02
C VAL A 202 0.86 -11.35 -15.30
N ARG A 203 0.97 -10.88 -16.55
CA ARG A 203 0.35 -9.63 -17.00
C ARG A 203 -0.89 -9.88 -17.84
N GLN A 204 -1.87 -8.98 -17.74
CA GLN A 204 -3.18 -9.17 -18.37
C GLN A 204 -3.10 -9.27 -19.89
N ASP A 205 -2.18 -8.55 -20.51
CA ASP A 205 -1.91 -8.52 -21.96
C ASP A 205 -1.21 -9.78 -22.48
N LEU A 206 -0.47 -10.47 -21.61
CA LEU A 206 0.26 -11.70 -21.95
C LEU A 206 -0.59 -12.97 -21.76
N ILE A 207 -1.78 -12.86 -21.15
CA ILE A 207 -2.66 -14.01 -20.95
C ILE A 207 -3.25 -14.49 -22.28
N THR A 208 -3.13 -15.79 -22.52
CA THR A 208 -3.67 -16.47 -23.70
C THR A 208 -5.04 -17.09 -23.43
N ASP A 209 -5.82 -17.27 -24.49
CA ASP A 209 -7.13 -17.92 -24.36
C ASP A 209 -6.98 -19.40 -24.00
N GLY A 210 -7.77 -19.89 -23.05
CA GLY A 210 -7.68 -21.25 -22.54
C GLY A 210 -6.51 -21.51 -21.58
N GLN A 211 -5.72 -20.49 -21.21
CA GLN A 211 -4.61 -20.65 -20.28
C GLN A 211 -5.11 -21.11 -18.91
N VAL A 212 -4.41 -22.09 -18.32
CA VAL A 212 -4.68 -22.59 -16.97
C VAL A 212 -3.49 -22.32 -16.08
N LEU A 213 -3.72 -21.67 -14.93
CA LEU A 213 -2.70 -21.37 -13.93
C LEU A 213 -3.12 -21.91 -12.57
N LYS A 214 -2.17 -22.42 -11.79
CA LYS A 214 -2.43 -22.95 -10.45
C LYS A 214 -2.21 -21.88 -9.39
N THR A 215 -3.19 -21.74 -8.50
CA THR A 215 -3.14 -20.84 -7.34
C THR A 215 -2.32 -21.41 -6.20
N LEU A 216 -1.93 -20.58 -5.24
CA LEU A 216 -1.25 -21.04 -4.02
C LEU A 216 -2.11 -21.99 -3.20
N GLY A 217 -3.44 -21.90 -3.30
CA GLY A 217 -4.38 -22.80 -2.62
C GLY A 217 -4.65 -24.09 -3.39
N GLY A 218 -4.00 -24.28 -4.55
CA GLY A 218 -4.06 -25.51 -5.34
C GLY A 218 -5.17 -25.56 -6.38
N LEU A 219 -6.12 -24.61 -6.37
CA LEU A 219 -7.19 -24.50 -7.37
C LEU A 219 -6.66 -23.93 -8.69
N ASP A 220 -7.37 -24.24 -9.78
CA ASP A 220 -7.01 -23.80 -11.13
C ASP A 220 -7.78 -22.54 -11.52
N LEU A 221 -7.05 -21.56 -12.08
CA LEU A 221 -7.57 -20.40 -12.78
C LEU A 221 -7.56 -20.69 -14.27
N VAL A 222 -8.75 -20.72 -14.86
CA VAL A 222 -8.98 -20.92 -16.29
C VAL A 222 -9.32 -19.59 -16.91
N PHE A 223 -8.43 -19.10 -17.76
CA PHE A 223 -8.61 -17.84 -18.49
C PHE A 223 -9.33 -18.08 -19.81
N LYS A 224 -10.29 -17.20 -20.11
CA LYS A 224 -10.99 -17.19 -21.40
C LYS A 224 -11.13 -15.77 -21.93
N LYS A 225 -10.95 -15.60 -23.23
CA LYS A 225 -11.24 -14.36 -23.94
C LYS A 225 -12.65 -14.45 -24.53
N THR A 226 -13.50 -13.51 -24.17
CA THR A 226 -14.82 -13.36 -24.79
C THR A 226 -14.69 -12.84 -26.23
N PRO A 227 -15.71 -13.04 -27.09
CA PRO A 227 -15.71 -12.49 -28.45
C PRO A 227 -15.47 -10.98 -28.51
N ASP A 228 -15.89 -10.25 -27.47
CA ASP A 228 -15.72 -8.80 -27.33
C ASP A 228 -14.29 -8.40 -26.86
N GLY A 229 -13.37 -9.36 -26.76
CA GLY A 229 -11.98 -9.15 -26.35
C GLY A 229 -11.77 -8.99 -24.84
N LYS A 230 -12.80 -9.17 -24.01
CA LYS A 230 -12.68 -9.11 -22.55
C LYS A 230 -12.10 -10.40 -21.98
N LEU A 231 -11.20 -10.27 -21.02
CA LEU A 231 -10.56 -11.40 -20.35
C LEU A 231 -11.37 -11.80 -19.11
N THR A 232 -11.68 -13.08 -19.00
CA THR A 232 -12.37 -13.68 -17.85
C THR A 232 -11.49 -14.72 -17.19
N VAL A 233 -11.65 -14.91 -15.89
CA VAL A 233 -11.01 -15.97 -15.11
C VAL A 233 -12.09 -16.69 -14.30
N ASN A 234 -12.23 -18.00 -14.51
CA ASN A 234 -13.28 -18.83 -13.89
C ASN A 234 -14.70 -18.22 -14.00
N GLY A 235 -15.00 -17.57 -15.13
CA GLY A 235 -16.29 -16.93 -15.39
C GLY A 235 -16.44 -15.51 -14.84
N VAL A 236 -15.45 -14.98 -14.12
CA VAL A 236 -15.43 -13.58 -13.65
C VAL A 236 -14.67 -12.71 -14.63
N GLU A 237 -15.27 -11.63 -15.12
CA GLU A 237 -14.61 -10.64 -15.99
C GLU A 237 -13.58 -9.82 -15.19
N LEU A 238 -12.34 -9.80 -15.65
CA LEU A 238 -11.29 -8.97 -15.05
C LEU A 238 -11.54 -7.50 -15.35
N ILE A 239 -11.31 -6.63 -14.37
CA ILE A 239 -11.30 -5.19 -14.60
C ILE A 239 -10.15 -4.88 -15.57
N LYS A 240 -10.42 -4.02 -16.57
CA LYS A 240 -9.42 -3.67 -17.57
C LYS A 240 -8.28 -2.87 -16.93
N GLY A 241 -7.06 -3.37 -17.10
CA GLY A 241 -5.84 -2.75 -16.60
C GLY A 241 -5.32 -3.50 -15.37
N ASP A 242 -4.04 -3.84 -15.42
CA ASP A 242 -3.30 -4.40 -14.31
C ASP A 242 -2.31 -3.36 -13.73
N THR A 243 -1.82 -3.63 -12.52
CA THR A 243 -0.84 -2.78 -11.85
C THR A 243 0.46 -3.55 -11.66
N PRO A 244 1.45 -3.34 -12.55
CA PRO A 244 2.72 -4.05 -12.46
C PRO A 244 3.48 -3.64 -11.20
N LEU A 245 4.08 -4.63 -10.55
CA LEU A 245 4.96 -4.49 -9.39
C LEU A 245 6.37 -4.99 -9.74
N PRO A 246 7.42 -4.55 -9.02
CA PRO A 246 8.78 -5.06 -9.21
C PRO A 246 8.87 -6.60 -9.15
N LYS A 247 8.22 -7.23 -8.15
CA LYS A 247 8.17 -8.68 -7.97
C LYS A 247 6.80 -9.28 -8.26
N GLY A 248 6.04 -8.71 -9.20
CA GLY A 248 4.71 -9.27 -9.49
C GLY A 248 3.75 -8.38 -10.22
N ASN A 249 2.47 -8.68 -10.04
CA ASN A 249 1.38 -7.90 -10.63
C ASN A 249 0.11 -7.95 -9.77
N ILE A 250 -0.73 -6.92 -9.90
CA ILE A 250 -2.05 -6.86 -9.30
C ILE A 250 -3.11 -6.79 -10.40
N MET A 251 -4.12 -7.64 -10.32
CA MET A 251 -5.31 -7.59 -11.17
C MET A 251 -6.56 -7.43 -10.31
N PHE A 252 -7.53 -6.62 -10.74
CA PHE A 252 -8.76 -6.39 -9.97
C PHE A 252 -9.96 -7.16 -10.52
N LEU A 253 -10.85 -7.58 -9.62
CA LEU A 253 -12.05 -8.36 -9.93
C LEU A 253 -13.33 -7.72 -9.36
N PRO A 254 -14.44 -7.75 -10.10
CA PRO A 254 -15.75 -7.31 -9.60
C PRO A 254 -16.45 -8.37 -8.72
N ASP A 255 -15.88 -9.58 -8.61
CA ASP A 255 -16.38 -10.71 -7.83
C ASP A 255 -15.25 -11.46 -7.12
N VAL A 256 -15.60 -12.21 -6.08
CA VAL A 256 -14.65 -13.05 -5.32
C VAL A 256 -14.55 -14.42 -6.01
N LEU A 257 -13.33 -14.85 -6.37
CA LEU A 257 -13.13 -16.14 -7.03
C LEU A 257 -13.48 -17.31 -6.10
N PHE A 258 -13.97 -18.39 -6.70
CA PHE A 258 -14.27 -19.66 -6.03
C PHE A 258 -15.37 -19.59 -4.96
N VAL A 259 -16.17 -18.52 -4.94
CA VAL A 259 -17.33 -18.39 -4.06
C VAL A 259 -18.61 -18.48 -4.88
N THR A 260 -19.46 -19.44 -4.54
CA THR A 260 -20.78 -19.63 -5.19
C THR A 260 -21.87 -19.77 -4.13
N ALA A 261 -23.12 -19.50 -4.50
CA ALA A 261 -24.26 -19.61 -3.59
C ALA A 261 -24.36 -21.02 -2.97
N THR A 262 -24.08 -22.07 -3.74
CA THR A 262 -24.08 -23.46 -3.26
C THR A 262 -23.01 -23.70 -2.19
N ILE A 263 -21.79 -23.19 -2.39
CA ILE A 263 -20.71 -23.30 -1.41
C ILE A 263 -21.08 -22.56 -0.12
N VAL A 264 -21.62 -21.34 -0.24
CA VAL A 264 -22.02 -20.53 0.92
C VAL A 264 -23.16 -21.18 1.68
N LYS A 265 -24.16 -21.75 1.00
CA LYS A 265 -25.25 -22.50 1.63
C LYS A 265 -24.73 -23.71 2.42
N ASN A 266 -23.84 -24.51 1.80
CA ASN A 266 -23.23 -25.66 2.48
C ASN A 266 -22.37 -25.22 3.69
N LEU A 267 -21.70 -24.06 3.57
CA LEU A 267 -20.90 -23.49 4.65
C LEU A 267 -21.79 -23.01 5.81
N GLN A 268 -22.92 -22.37 5.50
CA GLN A 268 -23.94 -21.96 6.47
C GLN A 268 -24.50 -23.17 7.22
N GLU A 269 -24.86 -24.24 6.51
CA GLU A 269 -25.39 -25.47 7.13
C GLU A 269 -24.40 -26.11 8.12
N LYS A 270 -23.10 -25.95 7.88
CA LYS A 270 -22.02 -26.41 8.77
C LYS A 270 -21.69 -25.43 9.91
N ASN A 271 -22.11 -24.17 9.81
CA ASN A 271 -21.81 -23.10 10.76
C ASN A 271 -23.09 -22.38 11.19
N LYS A 272 -24.14 -23.13 11.54
CA LYS A 272 -25.45 -22.58 11.94
C LYS A 272 -25.38 -21.69 13.17
N ASP A 273 -24.37 -21.88 13.99
CA ASP A 273 -24.03 -21.09 15.18
C ASP A 273 -23.41 -19.72 14.84
N LYS A 274 -22.92 -19.53 13.61
CA LYS A 274 -22.27 -18.29 13.15
C LYS A 274 -23.24 -17.34 12.43
N GLU A 275 -24.53 -17.40 12.76
CA GLU A 275 -25.46 -16.35 12.35
C GLU A 275 -24.96 -15.02 12.91
N THR A 276 -24.66 -14.09 12.01
CA THR A 276 -24.12 -12.80 12.39
C THR A 276 -25.29 -11.84 12.55
N PRO A 277 -25.39 -11.10 13.67
CA PRO A 277 -26.36 -10.02 13.76
C PRO A 277 -26.12 -9.03 12.62
N PRO A 278 -27.15 -8.31 12.16
CA PRO A 278 -26.95 -7.20 11.25
C PRO A 278 -25.92 -6.26 11.91
N PRO A 279 -24.95 -5.75 11.15
CA PRO A 279 -23.80 -5.05 11.71
C PRO A 279 -24.25 -3.85 12.56
N LEU A 280 -24.10 -3.95 13.88
CA LEU A 280 -24.45 -2.89 14.84
C LEU A 280 -23.24 -2.08 15.34
N THR A 281 -22.01 -2.47 15.01
CA THR A 281 -20.81 -1.88 15.63
C THR A 281 -19.59 -1.87 14.69
N TYR A 282 -19.61 -1.05 13.65
CA TYR A 282 -18.40 -0.53 13.00
C TYR A 282 -18.68 0.91 12.56
N PRO A 283 -17.72 1.85 12.71
CA PRO A 283 -17.94 3.25 12.38
C PRO A 283 -18.35 3.34 10.91
N TRP A 284 -19.57 3.84 10.66
CA TRP A 284 -20.25 4.21 9.41
C TRP A 284 -20.29 3.23 8.22
N LYS A 285 -19.27 2.40 7.98
CA LYS A 285 -19.17 1.47 6.84
C LYS A 285 -20.02 0.21 7.01
N GLY A 286 -20.46 -0.09 8.23
CA GLY A 286 -21.36 -1.22 8.50
C GLY A 286 -22.86 -0.87 8.48
N SER A 287 -23.24 0.40 8.67
CA SER A 287 -24.66 0.79 8.72
C SER A 287 -25.24 0.96 7.32
N LYS A 288 -26.33 0.26 7.00
CA LYS A 288 -27.02 0.36 5.70
C LYS A 288 -27.60 1.75 5.46
N PHE A 289 -28.20 2.36 6.50
CA PHE A 289 -28.73 3.72 6.42
C PHE A 289 -27.61 4.75 6.23
N LEU A 290 -26.55 4.67 7.05
CA LEU A 290 -25.47 5.67 6.99
C LEU A 290 -24.58 5.51 5.75
N SER A 291 -24.35 4.28 5.27
CA SER A 291 -23.61 4.04 4.03
C SER A 291 -24.38 4.53 2.79
N HIS A 292 -25.69 4.28 2.73
CA HIS A 292 -26.53 4.81 1.65
C HIS A 292 -26.67 6.32 1.73
N ALA A 293 -26.91 6.88 2.92
CA ALA A 293 -26.93 8.32 3.13
C ALA A 293 -25.59 8.96 2.75
N PHE A 294 -24.47 8.35 3.12
CA PHE A 294 -23.13 8.81 2.74
C PHE A 294 -22.92 8.81 1.22
N LEU A 295 -23.28 7.73 0.52
CA LEU A 295 -23.17 7.66 -0.94
C LEU A 295 -24.07 8.70 -1.64
N ILE A 296 -25.26 8.95 -1.10
CA ILE A 296 -26.16 10.00 -1.59
C ILE A 296 -25.56 11.39 -1.36
N LEU A 297 -24.99 11.64 -0.18
CA LEU A 297 -24.33 12.89 0.16
C LEU A 297 -23.07 13.13 -0.68
N GLU A 298 -22.26 12.09 -0.92
CA GLU A 298 -21.05 12.17 -1.74
C GLU A 298 -21.36 12.56 -3.20
N ARG A 299 -22.47 12.04 -3.74
CA ARG A 299 -22.96 12.36 -5.09
C ARG A 299 -23.62 13.74 -5.18
N THR A 300 -24.00 14.34 -4.04
CA THR A 300 -24.66 15.63 -4.00
C THR A 300 -23.62 16.77 -3.97
N PRO A 301 -23.63 17.72 -4.93
CA PRO A 301 -22.57 18.73 -5.09
C PRO A 301 -22.28 19.66 -3.90
N GLY A 302 -23.09 19.66 -2.83
CA GLY A 302 -22.89 20.47 -1.62
C GLY A 302 -22.27 19.75 -0.41
N PHE A 303 -22.18 18.41 -0.41
CA PHE A 303 -21.81 17.64 0.79
C PHE A 303 -20.45 16.94 0.70
N ARG A 304 -19.69 17.15 -0.38
CA ARG A 304 -18.36 16.52 -0.59
C ARG A 304 -17.34 16.84 0.50
N HIS A 305 -17.46 17.99 1.16
CA HIS A 305 -16.49 18.40 2.17
C HIS A 305 -16.68 17.66 3.50
N ILE A 306 -17.93 17.44 3.91
CA ILE A 306 -18.25 16.74 5.17
C ILE A 306 -18.08 15.23 5.03
N THR A 307 -18.37 14.65 3.86
CA THR A 307 -18.08 13.23 3.59
C THR A 307 -16.58 12.94 3.61
N ARG A 308 -15.73 13.89 3.19
CA ARG A 308 -14.27 13.79 3.32
C ARG A 308 -13.80 13.77 4.78
N PHE A 309 -14.41 14.58 5.65
CA PHE A 309 -14.11 14.61 7.09
C PHE A 309 -14.57 13.33 7.81
N LEU A 310 -15.79 12.86 7.51
CA LEU A 310 -16.32 11.61 8.06
C LEU A 310 -15.51 10.37 7.66
N ASN A 311 -14.84 10.41 6.50
CA ASN A 311 -13.95 9.34 6.04
C ASN A 311 -12.57 9.36 6.73
N MET A 312 -12.20 10.46 7.41
CA MET A 312 -10.88 10.66 8.04
C MET A 312 -10.90 10.55 9.57
N ALA A 313 -12.05 10.69 10.22
CA ALA A 313 -12.13 10.59 11.68
C ALA A 313 -12.03 9.12 12.13
N ASP A 314 -11.06 8.79 12.97
CA ASP A 314 -11.06 7.53 13.71
C ASP A 314 -11.93 7.75 14.96
N LEU A 315 -13.22 7.42 14.89
CA LEU A 315 -14.16 7.64 16.01
C LEU A 315 -14.09 6.56 17.10
N ALA A 316 -13.15 5.62 17.01
CA ALA A 316 -12.98 4.59 18.03
C ALA A 316 -12.82 5.21 19.45
N ASP A 317 -12.16 6.36 19.55
CA ASP A 317 -11.90 7.05 20.82
C ASP A 317 -13.12 7.77 21.43
N TYR A 318 -14.25 7.87 20.72
CA TYR A 318 -15.42 8.65 21.14
C TYR A 318 -16.69 7.82 21.33
N VAL A 319 -16.58 6.49 21.41
CA VAL A 319 -17.70 5.63 21.80
C VAL A 319 -17.74 5.49 23.33
N PRO A 320 -18.73 6.07 24.04
CA PRO A 320 -18.87 5.84 25.47
C PRO A 320 -19.23 4.36 25.67
N GLY A 321 -18.34 3.59 26.32
CA GLY A 321 -18.60 2.18 26.64
C GLY A 321 -17.55 1.17 26.17
N ALA A 322 -16.51 1.59 25.42
CA ALA A 322 -15.34 0.74 25.23
C ALA A 322 -14.45 0.85 26.49
N GLY A 323 -14.44 -0.20 27.31
CA GLY A 323 -13.66 -0.27 28.54
C GLY A 323 -12.16 -0.07 28.28
N LYS A 324 -11.49 0.59 29.23
CA LYS A 324 -10.04 0.59 29.40
C LYS A 324 -9.52 -0.83 29.63
#